data_AF-A0A7V9T1A4-F1
#
_entry.id   AF-A0A7V9T1A4-F1
#
_cell.length_a   1.000
_cell.length_b   1.000
_cell.length_c   1.000
_cell.angle_alpha   90.00
_cell.angle_beta   90.00
_cell.angle_gamma   90.00
#
_symmetry.space_group_name_H-M   'P 1'
#
loop_
_entity.id
_entity.type
_entity.pdbx_description
1 polymer ?
#
loop_
_entity_poly.entity_id
_entity_poly.type
_entity_poly.pdbx_seq_one_letter_code
_entity_poly.pdbx_strand_id
1 'polypeptide(L)'
;LADLDVDAARSELAELVREADGPGAAPNTNRTIEALRAQLSSASRLDAVARDARDRLRLLDARLDEAVARAVELALQAGDEADVSGLGSDVDSVVGEMESLRVALEQTGPGHTAVASS
;
A
#
# COMPACT_ATOMS: atom_id res chain seq x y z
N LEU A 1 14.77 -3.73 -2.20
CA LEU A 1 14.90 -3.23 -3.58
C LEU A 1 14.29 -1.84 -3.74
N ALA A 2 13.08 -1.56 -3.21
CA ALA A 2 12.47 -0.23 -3.27
C ALA A 2 13.27 0.90 -2.55
N ASP A 3 13.86 0.62 -1.37
CA ASP A 3 14.63 1.65 -0.64
C ASP A 3 15.86 2.15 -1.41
N LEU A 4 16.60 1.25 -2.07
CA LEU A 4 17.81 1.60 -2.81
C LEU A 4 17.52 2.54 -3.99
N ASP A 5 16.37 2.38 -4.63
CA ASP A 5 15.94 3.21 -5.78
C ASP A 5 15.50 4.61 -5.31
N VAL A 6 14.82 4.70 -4.15
CA VAL A 6 14.44 5.99 -3.54
C VAL A 6 15.66 6.77 -3.06
N ASP A 7 16.64 6.10 -2.45
CA ASP A 7 17.87 6.74 -1.97
C ASP A 7 18.76 7.23 -3.12
N ALA A 8 18.83 6.47 -4.22
CA ALA A 8 19.50 6.88 -5.44
C ALA A 8 18.83 8.13 -6.06
N ALA A 9 17.49 8.10 -6.22
CA ALA A 9 16.73 9.23 -6.76
C ALA A 9 16.82 10.49 -5.88
N ARG A 10 16.92 10.35 -4.55
CA ARG A 10 17.18 11.47 -3.63
C ARG A 10 18.56 12.07 -3.81
N SER A 11 19.57 11.21 -3.96
CA SER A 11 20.96 11.63 -4.14
C SER A 11 21.13 12.37 -5.47
N GLU A 12 20.55 11.84 -6.55
CA GLU A 12 20.53 12.47 -7.87
C GLU A 12 19.79 13.83 -7.84
N LEU A 13 18.63 13.89 -7.19
CA LEU A 13 17.89 15.14 -7.02
C LEU A 13 18.75 16.20 -6.29
N ALA A 14 19.47 15.80 -5.24
CA ALA A 14 20.33 16.71 -4.48
C ALA A 14 21.54 17.19 -5.30
N GLU A 15 22.06 16.37 -6.22
CA GLU A 15 23.10 16.77 -7.17
C GLU A 15 22.57 17.76 -8.21
N LEU A 16 21.45 17.45 -8.86
CA LEU A 16 20.88 18.30 -9.90
C LEU A 16 20.39 19.65 -9.35
N VAL A 17 19.87 19.70 -8.13
CA VAL A 17 19.50 20.97 -7.49
C VAL A 17 20.72 21.85 -7.27
N ARG A 18 21.87 21.27 -6.86
CA ARG A 18 23.13 22.02 -6.72
C ARG A 18 23.68 22.49 -8.08
N GLU A 19 23.53 21.68 -9.11
CA GLU A 19 23.94 22.03 -10.49
C GLU A 19 23.07 23.16 -11.06
N ALA A 20 21.77 23.15 -10.78
CA ALA A 20 20.82 24.17 -11.25
C ALA A 20 21.15 25.58 -10.72
N ASP A 21 21.76 25.68 -9.54
CA ASP A 21 22.18 26.95 -8.92
C ASP A 21 23.52 27.48 -9.48
N GLY A 22 24.22 26.71 -10.32
CA GLY A 22 25.53 27.05 -10.88
C GLY A 22 25.48 27.72 -12.27
N PRO A 23 26.54 28.46 -12.66
CA PRO A 23 26.66 28.98 -14.02
C PRO A 23 26.89 27.83 -15.01
N GLY A 24 25.91 27.56 -15.87
CA GLY A 24 25.98 26.51 -16.90
C GLY A 24 24.89 25.44 -16.84
N ALA A 25 23.84 25.62 -16.03
CA ALA A 25 22.73 24.67 -15.89
C ALA A 25 22.19 24.20 -17.26
N ALA A 26 22.12 22.87 -17.44
CA ALA A 26 21.64 22.29 -18.69
C ALA A 26 20.14 22.59 -18.91
N PRO A 27 19.68 22.72 -20.17
CA PRO A 27 18.29 23.13 -20.48
C PRO A 27 17.20 22.23 -19.89
N ASN A 28 17.54 20.96 -19.60
CA ASN A 28 16.61 19.96 -19.12
C ASN A 28 16.69 19.71 -17.61
N THR A 29 17.64 20.32 -16.88
CA THR A 29 17.88 20.05 -15.45
C THR A 29 16.63 20.25 -14.60
N ASN A 30 15.87 21.33 -14.82
CA ASN A 30 14.63 21.59 -14.10
C ASN A 30 13.54 20.53 -14.35
N ARG A 31 13.42 20.03 -15.59
CA ARG A 31 12.45 18.97 -15.91
C ARG A 31 12.84 17.65 -15.25
N THR A 32 14.13 17.34 -15.21
CA THR A 32 14.64 16.14 -14.50
C THR A 32 14.40 16.25 -13.00
N ILE A 33 14.62 17.43 -12.41
CA ILE A 33 14.30 17.73 -11.00
C ILE A 33 12.80 17.51 -10.71
N GLU A 34 11.92 18.03 -11.56
CA GLU A 34 10.47 17.84 -11.42
C GLU A 34 10.07 16.35 -11.52
N ALA A 35 10.64 15.62 -12.47
CA ALA A 35 10.40 14.19 -12.63
C ALA A 35 10.86 13.38 -11.40
N LEU A 36 12.06 13.63 -10.89
CA LEU A 36 12.60 12.96 -9.69
C LEU A 36 11.75 13.28 -8.44
N ARG A 37 11.30 14.53 -8.28
CA ARG A 37 10.37 14.90 -7.20
C ARG A 37 9.05 14.14 -7.31
N ALA A 38 8.50 14.00 -8.52
CA ALA A 38 7.28 13.24 -8.75
C ALA A 38 7.46 11.73 -8.47
N GLN A 39 8.61 11.17 -8.81
CA GLN A 39 8.98 9.78 -8.50
C GLN A 39 9.05 9.56 -6.99
N LEU A 40 9.76 10.42 -6.26
CA LEU A 40 9.88 10.32 -4.80
C LEU A 40 8.54 10.48 -4.08
N SER A 41 7.69 11.40 -4.57
CA SER A 41 6.32 11.56 -4.06
C SER A 41 5.50 10.29 -4.27
N SER A 42 5.61 9.67 -5.45
CA SER A 42 4.92 8.42 -5.76
C SER A 42 5.42 7.25 -4.91
N ALA A 43 6.74 7.13 -4.73
CA ALA A 43 7.33 6.13 -3.84
C ALA A 43 6.84 6.29 -2.39
N SER A 44 6.76 7.52 -1.88
CA SER A 44 6.23 7.81 -0.55
C SER A 44 4.76 7.37 -0.39
N ARG A 45 3.92 7.63 -1.39
CA ARG A 45 2.51 7.16 -1.38
C ARG A 45 2.41 5.64 -1.40
N LEU A 46 3.20 4.97 -2.24
CA LEU A 46 3.22 3.51 -2.33
C LEU A 46 3.69 2.86 -1.03
N ASP A 47 4.71 3.43 -0.39
CA ASP A 47 5.21 2.97 0.90
C ASP A 47 4.16 3.13 2.02
N ALA A 48 3.44 4.27 2.05
CA ALA A 48 2.34 4.47 2.98
C ALA A 48 1.21 3.43 2.80
N VAL A 49 0.79 3.17 1.55
CA VAL A 49 -0.21 2.15 1.21
C VAL A 49 0.28 0.76 1.61
N ALA A 50 1.55 0.43 1.34
CA ALA A 50 2.11 -0.85 1.68
C ALA A 50 2.21 -1.07 3.20
N ARG A 51 2.41 -0.01 4.00
CA ARG A 51 2.33 -0.10 5.47
C ARG A 51 0.90 -0.35 5.93
N ASP A 52 -0.07 0.44 5.46
CA ASP A 52 -1.48 0.28 5.80
C ASP A 52 -2.00 -1.12 5.44
N ALA A 53 -1.65 -1.61 4.25
CA ALA A 53 -1.98 -2.97 3.81
C ALA A 53 -1.41 -4.04 4.75
N ARG A 54 -0.16 -3.91 5.20
CA ARG A 54 0.45 -4.87 6.14
C ARG A 54 -0.23 -4.85 7.50
N ASP A 55 -0.61 -3.68 7.99
CA ASP A 55 -1.29 -3.55 9.28
C ASP A 55 -2.71 -4.12 9.24
N ARG A 56 -3.44 -3.90 8.14
CA ARG A 56 -4.74 -4.54 7.91
C ARG A 56 -4.63 -6.06 7.80
N LEU A 57 -3.63 -6.58 7.10
CA LEU A 57 -3.41 -8.03 7.01
C LEU A 57 -3.12 -8.66 8.37
N ARG A 58 -2.33 -8.00 9.23
CA ARG A 58 -2.09 -8.47 10.61
C ARG A 58 -3.36 -8.49 11.45
N LEU A 59 -4.20 -7.46 11.33
CA LEU A 59 -5.49 -7.42 12.02
C LEU A 59 -6.41 -8.54 11.54
N LEU A 60 -6.45 -8.74 10.23
CA LEU A 60 -7.26 -9.79 9.61
C LEU A 60 -6.84 -11.19 10.07
N ASP A 61 -5.54 -11.45 10.10
CA ASP A 61 -4.95 -12.69 10.60
C ASP A 61 -5.39 -12.98 12.05
N ALA A 62 -5.27 -11.98 12.93
CA ALA A 62 -5.72 -12.11 14.32
C ALA A 62 -7.24 -12.36 14.45
N ARG A 63 -8.07 -11.77 13.57
CA ARG A 63 -9.52 -12.01 13.56
C ARG A 63 -9.89 -13.40 13.05
N LEU A 64 -9.14 -13.90 12.06
CA LEU A 64 -9.30 -15.27 11.58
C LEU A 64 -8.91 -16.27 12.66
N ASP A 65 -7.82 -16.05 13.38
CA ASP A 65 -7.40 -16.89 14.51
C ASP A 65 -8.48 -16.95 15.61
N GLU A 66 -9.07 -15.81 15.97
CA GLU A 66 -10.19 -15.73 16.92
C GLU A 66 -11.44 -16.47 16.41
N ALA A 67 -11.81 -16.28 15.15
CA ALA A 67 -12.95 -16.98 14.55
C ALA A 67 -12.76 -18.50 14.58
N VAL A 68 -11.53 -18.98 14.32
CA VAL A 68 -11.17 -20.40 14.42
C VAL A 68 -11.25 -20.89 15.88
N ALA A 69 -10.69 -20.13 16.83
CA ALA A 69 -10.76 -20.49 18.25
C ALA A 69 -12.22 -20.61 18.73
N ARG A 70 -13.06 -19.64 18.36
CA ARG A 70 -14.50 -19.65 18.66
C ARG A 70 -15.20 -20.85 18.01
N ALA A 71 -14.91 -21.15 16.74
CA ALA A 71 -15.49 -22.31 16.08
C ALA A 71 -15.15 -23.63 16.80
N VAL A 72 -13.92 -23.75 17.32
CA VAL A 72 -13.51 -24.91 18.14
C VAL A 72 -14.26 -24.93 19.48
N GLU A 73 -14.40 -23.80 20.17
CA GLU A 73 -15.19 -23.70 21.39
C GLU A 73 -16.63 -24.16 21.16
N LEU A 74 -17.28 -23.70 20.09
CA LEU A 74 -18.66 -24.11 19.74
C LEU A 74 -18.78 -25.60 19.42
N ALA A 75 -17.80 -26.15 18.70
CA ALA A 75 -17.76 -27.58 18.41
C ALA A 75 -17.62 -28.43 19.69
N LEU A 76 -16.90 -27.93 20.69
CA LEU A 76 -16.77 -28.55 22.01
C LEU A 76 -18.00 -28.32 22.92
N GLN A 77 -18.67 -27.17 22.76
CA GLN A 77 -19.84 -26.78 23.57
C GLN A 77 -21.12 -27.56 23.20
N ALA A 78 -21.17 -28.16 22.00
CA ALA A 78 -22.25 -29.02 21.50
C ALA A 78 -23.66 -28.59 21.95
N GLY A 79 -24.22 -27.47 21.45
CA GLY A 79 -25.66 -27.28 21.63
C GLY A 79 -26.36 -25.94 21.40
N ASP A 80 -25.74 -24.85 20.90
CA ASP A 80 -26.50 -23.60 20.70
C ASP A 80 -26.37 -23.03 19.27
N GLU A 81 -27.48 -23.00 18.52
CA GLU A 81 -27.55 -22.53 17.13
C GLU A 81 -27.29 -21.02 17.01
N ALA A 82 -27.48 -20.26 18.10
CA ALA A 82 -27.26 -18.82 18.14
C ALA A 82 -25.78 -18.45 17.91
N ASP A 83 -24.85 -19.23 18.45
CA ASP A 83 -23.42 -18.94 18.35
C ASP A 83 -22.85 -19.18 16.94
N VAL A 84 -23.43 -20.12 16.19
CA VAL A 84 -23.06 -20.40 14.79
C VAL A 84 -23.38 -19.20 13.89
N SER A 85 -24.45 -18.46 14.20
CA SER A 85 -24.83 -17.26 13.44
C SER A 85 -23.86 -16.09 13.65
N GLY A 86 -23.28 -15.95 14.84
CA GLY A 86 -22.25 -14.95 15.15
C GLY A 86 -20.97 -15.19 14.35
N LEU A 87 -20.54 -16.44 14.24
CA LEU A 87 -19.36 -16.82 13.46
C LEU A 87 -19.50 -16.46 11.97
N GLY A 88 -20.69 -16.67 11.38
CA GLY A 88 -20.97 -16.26 10.00
C GLY A 88 -20.80 -14.75 9.79
N SER A 89 -21.29 -13.94 10.73
CA SER A 89 -21.13 -12.48 10.69
C SER A 89 -19.66 -12.04 10.83
N ASP A 90 -18.87 -12.73 11.65
CA ASP A 90 -17.45 -12.43 11.83
C ASP A 90 -16.65 -12.73 10.54
N VAL A 91 -16.96 -13.85 9.88
CA VAL A 91 -16.34 -14.23 8.59
C VAL A 91 -16.76 -13.24 7.48
N ASP A 92 -18.02 -12.86 7.39
CA ASP A 92 -18.49 -11.88 6.40
C ASP A 92 -17.79 -10.52 6.56
N SER A 93 -17.56 -10.09 7.81
CA SER A 93 -16.83 -8.87 8.14
C SER A 93 -15.37 -8.93 7.67
N VAL A 94 -14.68 -10.04 7.95
CA VAL A 94 -13.31 -10.31 7.48
C VAL A 94 -13.23 -10.26 5.95
N VAL A 95 -14.15 -10.94 5.26
CA VAL A 95 -14.18 -10.95 3.78
C VAL A 95 -14.43 -9.54 3.22
N GLY A 96 -15.31 -8.74 3.85
CA GLY A 96 -15.53 -7.35 3.47
C GLY A 96 -14.29 -6.45 3.64
N GLU A 97 -13.49 -6.69 4.68
CA GLU A 97 -12.22 -5.99 4.91
C GLU A 97 -11.16 -6.39 3.88
N MET A 98 -11.09 -7.67 3.49
CA MET A 98 -10.21 -8.16 2.42
C MET A 98 -10.53 -7.51 1.08
N GLU A 99 -11.82 -7.39 0.76
CA GLU A 99 -12.27 -6.75 -0.47
C GLU A 99 -11.96 -5.26 -0.48
N SER A 100 -12.17 -4.58 0.64
CA SER A 100 -11.79 -3.18 0.82
C SER A 100 -10.28 -2.97 0.65
N LEU A 101 -9.47 -3.89 1.16
CA LEU A 101 -8.02 -3.88 0.97
C LEU A 101 -7.64 -4.10 -0.50
N ARG A 102 -8.28 -5.06 -1.19
CA ARG A 102 -8.05 -5.32 -2.63
C ARG A 102 -8.29 -4.06 -3.46
N VAL A 103 -9.43 -3.40 -3.25
CA VAL A 103 -9.78 -2.16 -3.96
C VAL A 103 -8.77 -1.05 -3.68
N ALA A 104 -8.35 -0.88 -2.43
CA ALA A 104 -7.35 0.11 -2.07
C ALA A 104 -6.00 -0.12 -2.77
N LEU A 105 -5.57 -1.38 -2.90
CA LEU A 105 -4.34 -1.73 -3.62
C LEU A 105 -4.46 -1.45 -5.13
N GLU A 106 -5.59 -1.77 -5.76
CA GLU A 106 -5.83 -1.53 -7.18
C GLU A 106 -5.80 -0.05 -7.56
N GLN A 107 -6.30 0.83 -6.68
CA GLN A 107 -6.26 2.29 -6.90
C GLN A 107 -4.84 2.87 -6.87
N THR A 108 -3.86 2.11 -6.41
CA THR A 108 -2.46 2.55 -6.24
C THR A 108 -1.52 1.94 -7.28
N GLY A 109 -2.00 0.98 -8.08
CA GLY A 109 -1.32 0.48 -9.28
C GLY A 109 -1.24 1.55 -10.37
N PRO A 110 -0.41 1.36 -11.41
CA PRO A 110 -0.12 2.39 -12.43
C PRO A 110 -1.35 2.71 -13.30
N GLY A 111 -2.19 3.62 -12.82
CA GLY A 111 -3.17 4.35 -13.62
C GLY A 111 -2.53 5.62 -14.18
N HIS A 112 -2.37 5.66 -15.51
CA HIS A 112 -2.11 6.85 -16.34
C HIS A 112 -0.66 7.36 -16.44
N THR A 113 0.19 6.61 -17.16
CA THR A 113 1.26 7.23 -17.98
C THR A 113 1.23 6.63 -19.38
N ALA A 114 1.37 7.49 -20.39
CA ALA A 114 1.48 7.22 -21.82
C ALA A 114 0.19 6.95 -22.62
N VAL A 115 -0.54 8.02 -22.96
CA VAL A 115 -0.75 8.40 -24.38
C VAL A 115 -0.72 9.93 -24.48
N ALA A 116 0.47 10.51 -24.42
CA ALA A 116 0.75 11.79 -25.06
C ALA A 116 1.47 11.44 -26.37
N SER A 117 0.72 11.30 -27.45
CA SER A 117 1.23 11.19 -28.80
C SER A 117 0.23 11.81 -29.76
N SER A 118 0.45 13.09 -30.09
CA SER A 118 0.34 13.74 -31.41
C SER A 118 0.21 15.25 -31.22
#